data_AF-B8DP90-F1
#
_entry.id   AF-B8DP90-F1
#
_cell.length_a   1.000
_cell.length_b   1.000
_cell.length_c   1.000
_cell.angle_alpha   90.00
_cell.angle_beta   90.00
_cell.angle_gamma   90.00
#
_symmetry.space_group_name_H-M   'P 1'
#
loop_
_entity.id
_entity.type
_entity.pdbx_description
1 polymer ?
#
loop_
_entity_poly.entity_id
_entity_poly.type
_entity_poly.pdbx_seq_one_letter_code
_entity_poly.pdbx_strand_id
1 'polypeptide(L)'
;MTNRQVSAAATHAQQETASAPRGFREVLLSPGDCSGCGACMELAPDIVGWREGDERPFLVSDMAPDGVLTELMAFCPEGCFEDGDAA
;
A
#
# COMPACT_ATOMS: atom_id res chain seq x y z
N MET A 1 27.60 50.51 -6.49
CA MET A 1 26.17 50.13 -6.43
C MET A 1 26.11 48.82 -5.69
N THR A 2 25.88 48.88 -4.37
CA THR A 2 25.86 47.74 -3.45
C THR A 2 24.56 46.98 -3.64
N ASN A 3 24.63 45.72 -4.09
CA ASN A 3 23.50 44.81 -4.02
C ASN A 3 23.69 43.86 -2.84
N ARG A 4 22.99 44.22 -1.78
CA ARG A 4 22.86 43.52 -0.50
C ARG A 4 21.61 42.68 -0.60
N GLN A 5 21.75 41.38 -0.84
CA GLN A 5 20.69 40.42 -0.57
C GLN A 5 21.27 39.26 0.23
N VAL A 6 21.15 39.41 1.54
CA VAL A 6 21.06 38.28 2.46
C VAL A 6 19.62 37.78 2.36
N SER A 7 19.46 36.53 1.96
CA SER A 7 18.25 35.73 2.13
C SER A 7 18.76 34.37 2.62
N ALA A 8 19.06 34.25 3.92
CA ALA A 8 18.17 33.62 4.90
C ALA A 8 16.92 32.99 4.30
N ALA A 9 16.91 31.66 4.22
CA ALA A 9 15.92 30.78 4.86
C ALA A 9 15.83 29.46 4.07
N ALA A 10 16.44 28.43 4.64
CA ALA A 10 15.96 27.04 4.67
C ALA A 10 15.04 26.64 3.51
N THR A 11 15.62 26.31 2.36
CA THR A 11 14.90 25.57 1.32
C THR A 11 15.53 24.17 1.25
N HIS A 12 14.69 23.16 1.43
CA HIS A 12 14.95 21.71 1.46
C HIS A 12 15.22 21.09 2.83
N ALA A 13 14.24 21.17 3.73
CA ALA A 13 13.96 20.16 4.75
C ALA A 13 12.82 19.24 4.26
N GLN A 14 12.91 18.78 3.02
CA GLN A 14 11.89 17.97 2.36
C GLN A 14 12.61 16.89 1.54
N GLN A 15 13.19 15.92 2.23
CA GLN A 15 13.82 14.74 1.60
C GLN A 15 14.03 13.64 2.65
N GLU A 16 13.03 13.38 3.50
CA GLU A 16 12.97 12.16 4.31
C GLU A 16 11.63 11.45 4.10
N THR A 17 11.30 11.17 2.84
CA THR A 17 10.52 9.96 2.48
C THR A 17 10.87 9.57 1.04
N ALA A 18 12.15 9.60 0.70
CA ALA A 18 12.60 9.05 -0.56
C ALA A 18 12.48 7.52 -0.48
N SER A 19 11.59 6.98 -1.30
CA SER A 19 11.99 6.05 -2.35
C SER A 19 12.99 5.00 -1.89
N ALA A 20 12.49 3.88 -1.40
CA ALA A 20 13.27 2.66 -1.49
C ALA A 20 12.45 1.65 -2.29
N PRO A 21 13.05 0.89 -3.21
CA PRO A 21 12.47 -0.37 -3.64
C PRO A 21 12.63 -1.33 -2.46
N ARG A 22 11.90 -1.06 -1.38
CA ARG A 22 11.76 -2.00 -0.29
C ARG A 22 11.00 -3.13 -0.94
N GLY A 23 11.48 -4.36 -0.83
CA GLY A 23 10.78 -5.51 -1.41
C GLY A 23 9.34 -5.66 -0.91
N PHE A 24 8.87 -4.78 -0.02
CA PHE A 24 7.56 -4.72 0.63
C PHE A 24 6.96 -3.32 0.47
N ARG A 25 5.65 -3.28 0.25
CA ARG A 25 4.80 -2.09 0.15
C ARG A 25 3.65 -2.16 1.15
N GLU A 26 3.12 -1.00 1.52
CA GLU A 26 1.93 -0.90 2.37
C GLU A 26 0.69 -1.32 1.58
N VAL A 27 -0.14 -2.16 2.18
CA VAL A 27 -1.36 -2.70 1.60
C VAL A 27 -2.55 -2.08 2.29
N LEU A 28 -3.42 -1.45 1.50
CA LEU A 28 -4.72 -0.99 1.93
C LEU A 28 -5.80 -1.95 1.44
N LEU A 29 -6.74 -2.32 2.32
CA LEU A 29 -7.85 -3.21 2.00
C LEU A 29 -9.19 -2.48 2.16
N SER A 30 -9.92 -2.41 1.05
CA SER A 30 -11.24 -1.80 0.93
C SER A 30 -12.24 -2.84 0.40
N PRO A 31 -12.80 -3.71 1.27
CA PRO A 31 -13.56 -4.88 0.85
C PRO A 31 -15.04 -4.59 0.53
N GLY A 32 -15.41 -3.35 0.18
CA GLY A 32 -16.79 -2.87 0.05
C GLY A 32 -17.68 -3.82 -0.79
N ASP A 33 -17.40 -3.90 -2.08
CA ASP A 33 -18.14 -4.74 -3.04
C ASP A 33 -17.53 -6.15 -3.18
N CYS A 34 -16.63 -6.56 -2.28
CA CYS A 34 -15.94 -7.83 -2.38
C CYS A 34 -16.91 -9.01 -2.54
N SER A 35 -16.68 -9.81 -3.57
CA SER A 35 -17.57 -10.91 -3.98
C SER A 35 -17.43 -12.20 -3.15
N GLY A 36 -16.56 -12.22 -2.14
CA GLY A 36 -16.37 -13.42 -1.32
C GLY A 36 -15.54 -14.54 -1.96
N CYS A 37 -14.80 -14.28 -3.05
CA CYS A 37 -14.22 -15.35 -3.89
C CYS A 37 -13.08 -16.16 -3.24
N GLY A 38 -12.44 -15.65 -2.18
CA GLY A 38 -11.36 -16.33 -1.46
C GLY A 38 -9.99 -16.35 -2.14
N ALA A 39 -9.87 -15.91 -3.40
CA ALA A 39 -8.62 -16.00 -4.17
C ALA A 39 -7.44 -15.25 -3.52
N CYS A 40 -7.70 -14.12 -2.87
CA CYS A 40 -6.68 -13.33 -2.18
C CYS A 40 -6.05 -14.06 -0.99
N MET A 41 -6.82 -14.86 -0.26
CA MET A 41 -6.31 -15.67 0.86
C MET A 41 -5.44 -16.83 0.34
N GLU A 42 -5.85 -17.47 -0.76
CA GLU A 42 -5.06 -18.55 -1.38
C GLU A 42 -3.72 -18.02 -1.94
N LEU A 43 -3.74 -16.81 -2.50
CA LEU A 43 -2.56 -16.17 -3.09
C LEU A 43 -1.57 -15.69 -2.02
N ALA A 44 -2.06 -15.09 -0.94
CA ALA A 44 -1.23 -14.48 0.09
C ALA A 44 -1.81 -14.71 1.50
N PRO A 45 -1.76 -15.95 2.02
CA PRO A 45 -2.34 -16.29 3.33
C PRO A 45 -1.62 -15.61 4.50
N ASP A 46 -0.36 -15.21 4.32
CA ASP A 46 0.41 -14.45 5.32
C ASP A 46 -0.01 -12.97 5.40
N ILE A 47 -0.71 -12.46 4.39
CA ILE A 47 -1.13 -11.05 4.28
C ILE A 47 -2.63 -10.91 4.46
N VAL A 48 -3.40 -11.84 3.88
CA VAL A 48 -4.85 -11.80 3.83
C VAL A 48 -5.41 -12.97 4.61
N GLY A 49 -6.20 -12.65 5.62
CA GLY A 49 -6.91 -13.61 6.44
C GLY A 49 -8.38 -13.69 6.05
N TRP A 50 -8.98 -14.82 6.38
CA TRP A 50 -10.42 -15.02 6.35
C TRP A 50 -10.82 -15.73 7.62
N ARG A 51 -11.87 -15.25 8.29
CA ARG A 51 -12.41 -15.95 9.46
C ARG A 51 -13.61 -16.77 9.06
N GLU A 52 -13.79 -17.88 9.75
CA GLU A 52 -14.95 -18.73 9.53
C GLU A 52 -16.24 -17.96 9.84
N GLY A 53 -17.14 -17.88 8.86
CA GLY A 53 -18.40 -17.15 8.93
C GLY A 53 -18.35 -15.69 8.50
N ASP A 54 -17.16 -15.14 8.23
CA ASP A 54 -17.03 -13.82 7.60
C ASP A 54 -17.21 -13.93 6.08
N GLU A 55 -17.87 -12.95 5.47
CA GLU A 55 -18.05 -12.85 4.00
C GLU A 55 -16.99 -11.97 3.33
N ARG A 56 -16.06 -11.42 4.13
CA ARG A 56 -15.06 -10.44 3.69
C ARG A 56 -13.67 -10.81 4.21
N PRO A 57 -12.62 -10.63 3.40
CA PRO A 57 -11.25 -10.78 3.86
C PRO A 57 -10.87 -9.67 4.84
N PHE A 58 -9.83 -9.91 5.64
CA PHE A 58 -9.19 -8.90 6.47
C PHE A 58 -7.66 -8.94 6.28
N LEU A 59 -6.96 -7.84 6.55
CA LEU A 59 -5.50 -7.84 6.52
C LEU A 59 -4.94 -8.44 7.81
N VAL A 60 -4.10 -9.46 7.66
CA VAL A 60 -3.24 -10.01 8.71
C VAL A 60 -1.98 -9.16 8.85
N SER A 61 -1.47 -8.64 7.73
CA SER A 61 -0.32 -7.74 7.65
C SER A 61 -0.64 -6.57 6.73
N ASP A 62 -0.32 -5.36 7.16
CA ASP A 62 -0.38 -4.14 6.34
C ASP A 62 0.83 -4.01 5.39
N MET A 63 1.80 -4.92 5.46
CA MET A 63 2.98 -4.91 4.59
C MET A 63 3.06 -6.19 3.77
N ALA A 64 3.11 -6.08 2.44
CA ALA A 64 3.24 -7.22 1.53
C ALA A 64 4.36 -7.02 0.51
N PRO A 65 4.98 -8.10 0.00
CA PRO A 65 5.96 -7.97 -1.06
C PRO A 65 5.40 -7.26 -2.30
N ASP A 66 6.21 -6.46 -2.98
CA ASP A 66 5.78 -5.69 -4.17
C ASP A 66 5.08 -6.57 -5.23
N GLY A 67 5.68 -7.73 -5.54
CA GLY A 67 5.12 -8.69 -6.46
C GLY A 67 3.79 -9.29 -5.97
N VAL A 68 3.69 -9.56 -4.66
CA VAL A 68 2.46 -10.11 -4.06
C VAL A 68 1.33 -9.10 -4.09
N LEU A 69 1.59 -7.83 -3.73
CA LEU A 69 0.58 -6.77 -3.82
C LEU A 69 0.10 -6.57 -5.26
N THR A 70 1.03 -6.60 -6.22
CA THR A 70 0.69 -6.50 -7.65
C THR A 70 -0.21 -7.65 -8.10
N GLU A 71 0.08 -8.88 -7.67
CA GLU A 71 -0.78 -10.02 -7.98
C GLU A 71 -2.15 -9.90 -7.28
N LEU A 72 -2.21 -9.53 -5.99
CA LEU A 72 -3.47 -9.32 -5.27
C LEU A 72 -4.38 -8.31 -6.01
N MET A 73 -3.79 -7.20 -6.46
CA MET A 73 -4.48 -6.18 -7.26
C MET A 73 -4.94 -6.73 -8.62
N ALA A 74 -4.13 -7.57 -9.28
CA ALA A 74 -4.46 -8.13 -10.59
C ALA A 74 -5.54 -9.22 -10.54
N PHE A 75 -5.58 -10.01 -9.47
CA PHE A 75 -6.52 -11.13 -9.31
C PHE A 75 -7.86 -10.70 -8.70
N CYS A 76 -7.92 -9.58 -7.97
CA CYS A 76 -9.14 -9.11 -7.36
C CYS A 76 -10.00 -8.34 -8.39
N PRO A 77 -11.14 -8.89 -8.86
CA PRO A 77 -11.96 -8.22 -9.87
C PRO A 77 -12.60 -6.92 -9.36
N GLU A 78 -12.87 -6.86 -8.05
CA GLU A 78 -13.48 -5.71 -7.38
C GLU A 78 -12.44 -4.66 -6.96
N GLY A 79 -11.14 -4.92 -7.17
CA GLY A 79 -10.08 -3.99 -6.80
C GLY A 79 -10.02 -3.68 -5.30
N CYS A 80 -10.23 -4.69 -4.44
CA CYS A 80 -10.26 -4.48 -2.99
C CYS A 80 -8.90 -4.08 -2.38
N PHE A 81 -7.79 -4.19 -3.13
CA PHE A 81 -6.44 -3.95 -2.64
C PHE A 81 -5.83 -2.74 -3.35
N GLU A 82 -5.19 -1.86 -2.57
CA GLU A 82 -4.52 -0.67 -3.07
C GLU A 82 -3.14 -0.50 -2.41
N ASP A 83 -2.25 0.23 -3.09
CA ASP A 83 -0.93 0.59 -2.59
C ASP A 83 -1.02 1.82 -1.68
N GLY A 84 -0.64 1.67 -0.42
CA GLY A 84 -0.71 2.76 0.58
C GLY A 84 0.38 3.82 0.43
N ASP A 85 1.48 3.50 -0.26
CA ASP A 85 2.59 4.43 -0.52
C ASP A 85 2.31 5.36 -1.72
N ALA A 86 1.30 5.03 -2.53
CA ALA A 86 0.87 5.82 -3.70
C ALA A 86 0.00 7.06 -3.36
N ALA A 87 -0.22 7.36 -2.08
CA ALA A 87 -1.08 8.44 -1.60
C ALA A 87 -0.39 9.81 -1.45
#